data_AF-A0A2N2XRE3-F1
#
_entry.id   AF-A0A2N2XRE3-F1
#
_cell.length_a   1.000
_cell.length_b   1.000
_cell.length_c   1.000
_cell.angle_alpha   90.00
_cell.angle_beta   90.00
_cell.angle_gamma   90.00
#
_symmetry.space_group_name_H-M   'P 1'
#
loop_
_entity.id
_entity.type
_entity.pdbx_description
1 polymer ?
#
loop_
_entity_poly.entity_id
_entity_poly.type
_entity_poly.pdbx_seq_one_letter_code
_entity_poly.pdbx_strand_id
1 'polypeptide(L)'
;RQYKRDVVPVYIHLRNSNFFYRLASFRKFIGIKANVEMFYLVDEVYKQRGNEITLIFGKPVSYKEFETSSKDKVWAEKMRLTVYELQKEKKLNTL
;
A
#
# COMPACT_ATOMS: atom_id res chain seq x y z
N ARG A 1 -0.23 -17.53 7.53
CA ARG A 1 -0.84 -18.89 7.44
C ARG A 1 -1.62 -19.29 8.71
N GLN A 2 -1.12 -18.95 9.91
CA GLN A 2 -1.72 -19.30 11.22
C GLN A 2 -3.23 -19.09 11.39
N TYR A 3 -3.81 -18.03 10.80
CA TYR A 3 -5.21 -17.64 11.05
C TYR A 3 -6.19 -17.97 9.91
N LYS A 4 -5.71 -18.61 8.83
CA LYS A 4 -6.55 -19.04 7.69
C LYS A 4 -7.55 -17.97 7.19
N ARG A 5 -7.10 -16.71 7.13
CA ARG A 5 -7.92 -15.58 6.67
C ARG A 5 -7.60 -15.28 5.22
N ASP A 6 -8.65 -15.12 4.44
CA ASP A 6 -8.55 -14.63 3.07
C ASP A 6 -8.02 -13.19 3.08
N VAL A 7 -7.32 -12.83 2.01
CA VAL A 7 -6.65 -11.53 1.87
C VAL A 7 -7.39 -10.73 0.81
N VAL A 8 -7.88 -9.55 1.19
CA VAL A 8 -8.52 -8.64 0.23
C VAL A 8 -7.49 -7.63 -0.27
N PRO A 9 -7.15 -7.62 -1.57
CA PRO A 9 -6.31 -6.59 -2.15
C PRO A 9 -7.07 -5.26 -2.16
N VAL A 10 -6.44 -4.21 -1.66
CA VAL A 10 -7.01 -2.86 -1.62
C VAL A 10 -6.04 -1.90 -2.28
N TYR A 11 -6.48 -1.25 -3.35
CA TYR A 11 -5.76 -0.14 -3.94
C TYR A 11 -6.20 1.15 -3.26
N ILE A 12 -5.24 1.93 -2.78
CA ILE A 12 -5.46 3.18 -2.07
C ILE A 12 -4.88 4.32 -2.91
N HIS A 13 -5.73 5.19 -3.44
CA HIS A 13 -5.28 6.39 -4.14
C HIS A 13 -4.99 7.50 -3.12
N LEU A 14 -3.78 7.46 -2.56
CA LEU A 14 -3.26 8.52 -1.69
C LEU A 14 -1.93 9.01 -2.25
N ARG A 15 -1.72 10.33 -2.15
CA ARG A 15 -0.44 10.95 -2.45
C ARG A 15 0.13 11.54 -1.16
N ASN A 16 1.34 11.13 -0.79
CA ASN A 16 2.05 11.73 0.33
C ASN A 16 2.41 13.18 -0.01
N SER A 17 2.41 14.05 0.98
CA SER A 17 2.75 15.45 0.79
C SER A 17 4.23 15.63 0.48
N ASN A 18 4.57 16.75 -0.16
CA ASN A 18 5.96 17.11 -0.44
C ASN A 18 6.82 17.22 0.84
N PHE A 19 6.20 17.43 2.00
CA PHE A 19 6.90 17.45 3.29
C PHE A 19 7.46 16.07 3.66
N PHE A 20 6.69 14.99 3.47
CA PHE A 20 7.16 13.62 3.72
C PHE A 20 8.41 13.29 2.88
N TYR A 21 8.39 13.60 1.59
CA TYR A 21 9.52 13.37 0.70
C TYR A 21 10.75 14.23 1.03
N ARG A 22 10.53 15.48 1.46
CA ARG A 22 11.60 16.37 1.94
C ARG A 22 12.23 15.84 3.23
N LEU A 23 11.42 15.36 4.16
CA LEU A 23 11.89 14.74 5.40
C LEU A 23 12.70 13.48 5.12
N ALA A 24 12.25 12.64 4.17
CA ALA A 24 12.97 11.44 3.79
C ALA A 24 14.33 11.73 3.15
N SER A 25 14.38 12.73 2.27
CA SER A 25 15.61 13.23 1.68
C SER A 25 16.55 13.83 2.73
N PHE A 26 16.01 14.60 3.67
CA PHE A 26 16.77 15.21 4.77
C PHE A 26 17.36 14.16 5.72
N ARG A 27 16.59 13.15 6.14
CA ARG A 27 17.10 12.03 6.96
C ARG A 27 18.26 11.31 6.25
N LYS A 28 18.09 10.99 4.96
CA LYS A 28 19.14 10.32 4.17
C LYS A 28 20.39 11.20 4.09
N PHE A 29 20.23 12.51 3.99
CA PHE A 29 21.34 13.47 3.97
C PHE A 29 22.11 13.51 5.29
N ILE A 30 21.44 13.43 6.44
CA ILE A 30 22.07 13.50 7.78
C ILE A 30 22.47 12.14 8.38
N GLY A 31 22.29 11.03 7.65
CA GLY A 31 22.80 9.71 8.04
C GLY A 31 22.08 9.03 9.21
N ILE A 32 20.90 9.51 9.61
CA ILE A 32 20.13 8.94 10.71
C ILE A 32 19.54 7.58 10.29
N LYS A 33 19.92 6.52 11.01
CA LYS A 33 19.36 5.15 10.83
C LYS A 33 17.96 4.97 11.43
N ALA A 34 17.55 5.85 12.35
CA ALA A 34 16.23 5.82 12.94
C ALA A 34 15.14 6.24 11.92
N ASN A 35 14.01 5.54 11.91
CA ASN A 35 12.91 5.79 10.98
C ASN A 35 11.98 6.89 11.49
N VAL A 36 12.52 8.12 11.62
CA VAL A 36 11.79 9.29 12.15
C VAL A 36 10.59 9.66 11.28
N GLU A 37 10.65 9.35 9.98
CA GLU A 37 9.57 9.52 9.00
C GLU A 37 8.29 8.78 9.41
N MET A 38 8.42 7.66 10.14
CA MET A 38 7.28 6.83 10.54
C MET A 38 6.36 7.54 11.55
N PHE A 39 6.90 8.47 12.35
CA PHE A 39 6.09 9.31 13.25
C PHE A 39 5.22 10.32 12.48
N TYR A 40 5.70 10.80 11.33
CA TYR A 40 4.99 11.76 10.50
C TYR A 40 3.92 11.12 9.60
N LEU A 41 3.85 9.78 9.51
CA LEU A 41 2.77 9.12 8.79
C LEU A 41 1.38 9.47 9.38
N VAL A 42 1.29 9.62 10.70
CA VAL A 42 0.05 10.02 11.37
C VAL A 42 -0.39 11.42 10.92
N ASP A 43 0.56 12.36 10.85
CA ASP A 43 0.31 13.71 10.35
C ASP A 43 -0.09 13.71 8.87
N GLU A 44 0.53 12.88 8.04
CA GLU A 44 0.15 12.75 6.63
C GLU A 44 -1.27 12.20 6.46
N VAL A 45 -1.67 11.20 7.26
CA VAL A 45 -3.06 10.72 7.30
C VAL A 45 -4.01 11.82 7.78
N TYR A 46 -3.61 12.61 8.79
CA TYR A 46 -4.43 13.72 9.29
C TYR A 46 -4.60 14.84 8.26
N LYS A 47 -3.57 15.13 7.46
CA LYS A 47 -3.65 16.10 6.34
C LYS A 47 -4.61 15.67 5.24
N GLN A 48 -4.96 14.39 5.16
CA GLN A 48 -5.97 13.88 4.23
C GLN A 48 -7.40 13.97 4.80
N ARG A 49 -7.57 14.44 6.04
CA ARG A 49 -8.88 14.64 6.66
C ARG A 49 -9.68 15.70 5.90
N GLY A 50 -10.83 15.31 5.36
CA GLY A 50 -11.69 16.17 4.56
C GLY A 50 -11.45 16.07 3.05
N ASN A 51 -10.42 15.34 2.61
CA ASN A 51 -10.21 15.03 1.20
C ASN A 51 -10.91 13.72 0.82
N GLU A 52 -11.31 13.60 -0.45
CA GLU A 52 -11.84 12.35 -0.98
C GLU A 52 -10.71 11.33 -1.16
N ILE A 53 -10.80 10.22 -0.43
CA ILE A 53 -9.85 9.10 -0.54
C ILE A 53 -10.50 8.02 -1.39
N THR A 54 -9.92 7.72 -2.56
CA THR A 54 -10.41 6.62 -3.39
C THR A 54 -9.80 5.30 -2.93
N LEU A 55 -10.65 4.40 -2.47
CA LEU A 55 -10.34 3.01 -2.17
C LEU A 55 -10.97 2.10 -3.23
N ILE A 56 -10.21 1.13 -3.74
CA ILE A 56 -10.72 0.12 -4.67
C ILE A 56 -10.45 -1.25 -4.07
N PHE A 57 -11.53 -1.96 -3.74
CA PHE A 57 -11.48 -3.30 -3.20
C PHE A 57 -11.51 -4.31 -4.34
N GLY A 58 -10.50 -5.16 -4.41
CA GLY A 58 -10.47 -6.28 -5.34
C GLY A 58 -11.15 -7.52 -4.78
N LYS A 59 -11.11 -8.60 -5.56
CA LYS A 59 -11.65 -9.89 -5.15
C LYS A 59 -10.80 -10.49 -4.02
N PRO A 60 -11.41 -11.07 -2.96
CA PRO A 60 -10.69 -11.78 -1.93
C PRO A 60 -9.85 -12.92 -2.52
N VAL A 61 -8.59 -13.02 -2.10
CA VAL A 61 -7.68 -14.12 -2.44
C VAL A 61 -7.70 -15.12 -1.28
N SER A 62 -7.99 -16.38 -1.59
CA SER A 62 -8.12 -17.38 -0.53
C SER A 62 -6.79 -17.63 0.18
N TYR A 63 -6.83 -17.80 1.51
CA TYR A 63 -5.64 -18.12 2.29
C TYR A 63 -4.92 -19.39 1.79
N LYS A 64 -5.67 -20.32 1.19
CA LYS A 64 -5.17 -21.60 0.65
C LYS A 64 -4.22 -21.40 -0.52
N GLU A 65 -4.40 -20.35 -1.32
CA GLU A 65 -3.49 -20.05 -2.42
C GLU A 65 -2.07 -19.81 -1.91
N PHE A 66 -1.95 -19.13 -0.76
CA PHE A 66 -0.68 -18.84 -0.11
C PHE A 66 -0.05 -20.05 0.61
N GLU A 67 -0.70 -21.22 0.64
CA GLU A 67 -0.12 -22.46 1.20
C GLU A 67 0.78 -23.20 0.21
N THR A 68 0.71 -22.86 -1.09
CA THR A 68 1.62 -23.40 -2.11
C THR A 68 3.10 -23.05 -1.82
N SER A 69 4.04 -23.85 -2.34
CA SER A 69 5.48 -23.78 -1.99
C SER A 69 6.24 -22.53 -2.48
N SER A 70 5.54 -21.57 -3.09
CA SER A 70 6.14 -20.31 -3.52
C SER A 70 6.68 -19.52 -2.33
N LYS A 71 7.86 -18.92 -2.50
CA LYS A 71 8.48 -18.06 -1.49
C LYS A 71 7.60 -16.83 -1.23
N ASP A 72 7.57 -16.34 0.01
CA ASP A 72 6.78 -15.16 0.41
C ASP A 72 7.04 -13.94 -0.49
N LYS A 73 8.27 -13.76 -0.97
CA LYS A 73 8.63 -12.68 -1.92
C LYS A 73 7.83 -12.74 -3.23
N VAL A 74 7.59 -13.94 -3.75
CA VAL A 74 6.83 -14.14 -5.00
C VAL A 74 5.38 -13.78 -4.78
N TRP A 75 4.81 -14.18 -3.64
CA TRP A 75 3.45 -13.83 -3.27
C TRP A 75 3.28 -12.33 -3.02
N ALA A 76 4.26 -11.69 -2.37
CA ALA A 76 4.27 -10.24 -2.19
C ALA A 76 4.26 -9.50 -3.55
N GLU A 77 5.06 -9.96 -4.51
CA GLU A 77 5.09 -9.36 -5.85
C GLU A 77 3.79 -9.61 -6.62
N LYS A 78 3.23 -10.84 -6.55
CA LYS A 78 1.94 -11.15 -7.17
C LYS A 78 0.82 -10.27 -6.61
N MET A 79 0.72 -10.14 -5.29
CA MET A 79 -0.26 -9.26 -4.64
C MET A 79 -0.06 -7.80 -5.01
N ARG A 80 1.19 -7.34 -5.12
CA ARG A 80 1.52 -6.00 -5.58
C ARG A 80 0.93 -5.77 -6.98
N LEU A 81 1.21 -6.66 -7.93
CA LEU A 81 0.69 -6.57 -9.30
C LEU A 81 -0.84 -6.55 -9.33
N THR A 82 -1.49 -7.45 -8.60
CA THR A 82 -2.96 -7.48 -8.48
C THR A 82 -3.53 -6.15 -7.99
N VAL A 83 -2.94 -5.55 -6.94
CA VAL A 83 -3.39 -4.25 -6.41
C VAL A 83 -3.24 -3.13 -7.44
N TYR A 84 -2.15 -3.10 -8.22
CA TYR A 84 -1.96 -2.10 -9.27
C TYR A 84 -2.89 -2.30 -10.49
N GLU A 85 -3.31 -3.54 -10.76
CA GLU A 85 -4.29 -3.83 -11.82
C GLU A 85 -5.69 -3.31 -11.49
N LEU A 86 -6.09 -3.32 -10.21
CA LEU A 86 -7.37 -2.75 -9.76
C LEU A 86 -7.56 -1.28 -10.18
N GLN A 87 -6.47 -0.50 -10.20
CA GLN A 87 -6.51 0.88 -10.68
C GLN A 87 -6.85 0.97 -12.17
N LYS A 88 -6.33 0.04 -12.98
CA LYS A 88 -6.53 0.02 -14.44
C LYS A 88 -7.95 -0.41 -14.78
N GLU A 89 -8.47 -1.43 -14.10
CA GLU A 89 -9.84 -1.92 -14.30
C GLU A 89 -10.89 -0.83 -13.99
N LYS A 90 -10.70 -0.08 -12.89
CA LYS A 90 -11.61 1.05 -12.59
C LYS A 90 -11.54 2.14 -13.66
N LYS A 91 -10.36 2.48 -14.18
CA LYS A 91 -10.23 3.45 -15.27
C LYS A 91 -10.96 3.02 -16.54
N LEU A 92 -10.99 1.72 -16.86
CA LEU A 92 -11.67 1.19 -18.03
C LEU A 92 -13.21 1.19 -17.87
N ASN A 93 -13.71 0.95 -16.66
CA ASN A 93 -15.15 0.89 -16.37
C ASN A 93 -15.81 2.27 -16.17
N THR A 94 -15.03 3.36 -16.22
CA THR A 94 -15.53 4.75 -16.06
C THR A 94 -15.49 5.54 -17.38
N LEU A 95 -15.12 4.90 -18.49
CA LEU A 95 -15.18 5.41 -19.86
C LEU A 95 -16.40 4.82 -20.58
#